data_AF-A0A0L0K994-F1
#
_entry.id   AF-A0A0L0K994-F1
#
_cell.length_a   1.000
_cell.length_b   1.000
_cell.length_c   1.000
_cell.angle_alpha   90.00
_cell.angle_beta   90.00
_cell.angle_gamma   90.00
#
_symmetry.space_group_name_H-M   'P 1'
#
loop_
_entity.id
_entity.type
_entity.pdbx_description
1 polymer ?
#
loop_
_entity_poly.entity_id
_entity_poly.type
_entity_poly.pdbx_seq_one_letter_code
_entity_poly.pdbx_strand_id
1 'polypeptide(L)'
;MADELRTRIRTGVLRPGERMPTQARLADEFGVERGAVRQALRILQAEHLLTNMTKGAPATVALDLGVGLQVRGPAAPPQPTTVGLAPRIAEAFEAEHVKIDALCLTAVSLTLAMGEPLRHIHAGRMKPAKVDVRVLLPSRSIPLAFPASLDGSASGQLREHWLLHRNAQGQVLKHNLLALRQTHDIDVQVDFRALPFTPPVKLYLLNGDEALFAYYTLRRREQLINDERVETYDAEGTQSMLFGFGRGAGARDTAFVEQSRLWFDALWGTISSDLQLTS
;
A
#
# COMPACT_ATOMS: atom_id res chain seq x y z
N MET A 1 21.81 23.38 -16.69
CA MET A 1 21.15 24.30 -15.73
C MET A 1 19.77 23.82 -15.31
N ALA A 2 18.84 23.49 -16.22
CA ALA A 2 17.54 22.93 -15.82
C ALA A 2 17.70 21.68 -14.94
N ASP A 3 18.63 20.78 -15.29
CA ASP A 3 18.91 19.56 -14.50
C ASP A 3 19.50 19.85 -13.11
N GLU A 4 20.32 20.88 -13.00
CA GLU A 4 20.93 21.30 -11.74
C GLU A 4 19.89 21.94 -10.80
N LEU A 5 19.04 22.82 -11.33
CA LEU A 5 17.90 23.36 -10.59
C LEU A 5 16.91 22.25 -10.20
N ARG A 6 16.67 21.28 -11.07
CA ARG A 6 15.86 20.10 -10.76
C ARG A 6 16.46 19.29 -9.61
N THR A 7 17.78 19.12 -9.61
CA THR A 7 18.50 18.43 -8.53
C THR A 7 18.34 19.17 -7.21
N ARG A 8 18.51 20.51 -7.20
CA ARG A 8 18.34 21.33 -5.98
C ARG A 8 16.92 21.32 -5.42
N ILE A 9 15.91 21.27 -6.28
CA ILE A 9 14.51 21.09 -5.87
C ILE A 9 14.31 19.69 -5.26
N ARG A 10 14.86 18.64 -5.88
CA ARG A 10 14.75 17.25 -5.40
C ARG A 10 15.48 17.00 -4.09
N THR A 11 16.65 17.60 -3.90
CA THR A 11 17.46 17.46 -2.68
C THR A 11 17.00 18.38 -1.54
N GLY A 12 15.97 19.21 -1.77
CA GLY A 12 15.40 20.11 -0.76
C GLY A 12 16.26 21.35 -0.48
N VAL A 13 17.29 21.61 -1.29
CA VAL A 13 18.05 22.87 -1.26
C VAL A 13 17.17 24.05 -1.64
N LEU A 14 16.23 23.84 -2.58
CA LEU A 14 15.11 24.73 -2.86
C LEU A 14 13.83 24.06 -2.36
N ARG A 15 13.19 24.64 -1.34
CA ARG A 15 12.06 24.00 -0.64
C ARG A 15 10.74 24.22 -1.38
N PRO A 16 9.79 23.27 -1.31
CA PRO A 16 8.43 23.49 -1.81
C PRO A 16 7.80 24.75 -1.19
N GLY A 17 7.19 25.60 -2.02
CA GLY A 17 6.63 26.88 -1.61
C GLY A 17 7.66 28.02 -1.47
N GLU A 18 8.96 27.75 -1.62
CA GLU A 18 10.00 28.77 -1.60
C GLU A 18 10.03 29.57 -2.92
N ARG A 19 10.33 30.87 -2.82
CA ARG A 19 10.51 31.72 -3.99
C ARG A 19 11.87 31.45 -4.63
N MET A 20 11.87 31.24 -5.94
CA MET A 20 13.09 31.07 -6.72
C MET A 20 13.96 32.34 -6.66
N PRO A 21 15.30 32.20 -6.69
CA PRO A 21 16.20 33.32 -6.90
C PRO A 21 15.86 34.08 -8.20
N THR A 22 16.16 35.38 -8.23
CA THR A 22 15.87 36.22 -9.41
C THR A 22 16.67 35.76 -10.62
N GLN A 23 16.15 36.02 -11.84
CA GLN A 23 16.87 35.64 -13.07
C GLN A 23 18.26 36.27 -13.18
N ALA A 24 18.45 37.48 -12.61
CA ALA A 24 19.75 38.12 -12.54
C ALA A 24 20.72 37.34 -11.63
N ARG A 25 20.27 36.98 -10.42
CA ARG A 25 21.08 36.19 -9.50
C ARG A 25 21.43 34.81 -10.06
N LEU A 26 20.48 34.14 -10.72
CA LEU A 26 20.75 32.85 -11.38
C LEU A 26 21.72 33.01 -12.56
N ALA A 27 21.61 34.09 -13.34
CA ALA A 27 22.55 34.37 -14.43
C ALA A 27 23.99 34.55 -13.90
N ASP A 28 24.14 35.32 -12.82
CA ASP A 28 25.43 35.56 -12.17
C ASP A 28 25.99 34.28 -11.54
N GLU A 29 25.14 33.49 -10.87
CA GLU A 29 25.54 32.23 -10.20
C GLU A 29 26.00 31.17 -11.19
N PHE A 30 25.27 31.00 -12.30
CA PHE A 30 25.56 29.99 -13.30
C PHE A 30 26.52 30.49 -14.41
N GLY A 31 26.90 31.78 -14.40
CA GLY A 31 27.77 32.38 -15.41
C GLY A 31 27.16 32.36 -16.82
N VAL A 32 25.83 32.51 -16.94
CA VAL A 32 25.09 32.38 -18.20
C VAL A 32 24.22 33.60 -18.49
N GLU A 33 23.84 33.78 -19.75
CA GLU A 33 22.91 34.84 -20.13
C GLU A 33 21.50 34.63 -19.56
N ARG A 34 20.78 35.73 -19.29
CA ARG A 34 19.39 35.72 -18.79
C ARG A 34 18.42 34.95 -19.71
N GLY A 35 18.73 34.84 -21.01
CA GLY A 35 17.96 34.04 -21.96
C GLY A 35 17.97 32.54 -21.62
N ALA A 36 19.14 32.00 -21.26
CA ALA A 36 19.29 30.61 -20.86
C ALA A 36 18.57 30.33 -19.53
N VAL A 37 18.63 31.26 -18.58
CA VAL A 37 17.90 31.17 -17.29
C VAL A 37 16.40 31.07 -17.53
N ARG A 38 15.88 31.95 -18.40
CA ARG A 38 14.46 31.95 -18.76
C ARG A 38 14.02 30.64 -19.41
N GLN A 39 14.86 30.05 -20.25
CA GLN A 39 14.58 28.77 -20.88
C GLN A 39 14.56 27.63 -19.87
N ALA A 40 15.52 27.58 -18.94
CA ALA A 40 15.52 26.57 -17.89
C ALA A 40 14.29 26.69 -16.96
N LEU A 41 13.91 27.91 -16.57
CA LEU A 41 12.71 28.12 -15.75
C LEU A 41 11.42 27.72 -16.50
N ARG A 42 11.35 27.94 -17.82
CA ARG A 42 10.22 27.46 -18.64
C ARG A 42 10.13 25.94 -18.70
N ILE A 43 11.27 25.26 -18.83
CA ILE A 43 11.33 23.78 -18.81
C ILE A 43 10.79 23.27 -17.46
N LEU A 44 11.28 23.81 -16.35
CA LEU A 44 10.81 23.43 -15.00
C LEU A 44 9.33 23.76 -14.77
N GLN A 45 8.82 24.83 -15.37
CA GLN A 45 7.39 25.17 -15.33
C GLN A 45 6.56 24.16 -16.13
N ALA A 46 7.01 23.76 -17.32
CA ALA A 46 6.36 22.74 -18.13
C ALA A 46 6.37 21.36 -17.44
N GLU A 47 7.37 21.10 -16.58
CA GLU A 47 7.46 19.92 -15.72
C GLU A 47 6.65 20.04 -14.41
N HIS A 48 5.86 21.10 -14.23
CA HIS A 48 5.09 21.35 -13.00
C HIS A 48 5.94 21.46 -11.72
N LEU A 49 7.23 21.78 -11.84
CA LEU A 49 8.13 21.97 -10.70
C LEU A 49 8.10 23.41 -10.17
N LEU A 50 7.59 24.36 -10.97
CA LEU A 50 7.45 25.77 -10.61
C LEU A 50 6.03 26.27 -10.86
N THR A 51 5.53 27.12 -9.97
CA THR A 51 4.23 27.81 -10.06
C THR A 51 4.40 29.34 -10.02
N ASN A 52 3.31 30.06 -10.26
CA ASN A 52 3.22 31.52 -10.09
C ASN A 52 4.20 32.35 -10.95
N MET A 53 4.46 31.92 -12.19
CA MET A 53 5.21 32.71 -13.18
C MET A 53 4.34 33.86 -13.74
N THR A 54 4.13 34.90 -12.94
CA THR A 54 3.51 36.17 -13.40
C THR A 54 4.57 37.21 -13.72
N LYS A 55 4.27 38.15 -14.64
CA LYS A 55 5.20 39.25 -14.97
C LYS A 55 5.46 40.08 -13.71
N GLY A 56 6.68 40.05 -13.20
CA GLY A 56 7.14 40.87 -12.07
C GLY A 56 7.34 40.14 -10.75
N ALA A 57 6.93 38.87 -10.62
CA ALA A 57 7.15 38.05 -9.43
C ALA A 57 8.10 36.86 -9.71
N PRO A 58 9.01 36.51 -8.79
CA PRO A 58 9.81 35.30 -8.92
C PRO A 58 8.92 34.05 -8.92
N ALA A 59 9.28 33.06 -9.72
CA ALA A 59 8.63 31.74 -9.69
C ALA A 59 8.66 31.19 -8.27
N THR A 60 7.65 30.41 -7.88
CA THR A 60 7.66 29.68 -6.62
C THR A 60 7.86 28.20 -6.91
N VAL A 61 8.66 27.50 -6.11
CA VAL A 61 8.77 26.04 -6.20
C VAL A 61 7.38 25.47 -5.90
N ALA A 62 6.87 24.61 -6.78
CA ALA A 62 5.53 24.08 -6.62
C ALA A 62 5.39 23.37 -5.26
N LEU A 63 4.31 23.63 -4.53
CA LEU A 63 3.99 22.91 -3.28
C LEU A 63 3.71 21.43 -3.57
N ASP A 64 3.15 21.17 -4.74
CA ASP A 64 2.90 19.85 -5.29
C ASP A 64 3.76 19.73 -6.55
N LEU A 65 5.01 19.32 -6.38
CA LEU A 65 5.94 19.09 -7.47
C LEU A 65 5.36 17.96 -8.32
N GLY A 66 4.74 18.30 -9.45
CA GLY A 66 3.99 17.40 -10.35
C GLY A 66 4.83 16.34 -11.07
N VAL A 67 5.87 15.83 -10.40
CA VAL A 67 6.70 14.71 -10.80
C VAL A 67 6.81 13.77 -9.60
N GLY A 68 5.84 12.88 -9.42
CA GLY A 68 6.04 11.51 -8.91
C GLY A 68 6.77 11.30 -7.58
N LEU A 69 7.06 12.34 -6.78
CA LEU A 69 7.34 12.20 -5.36
C LEU A 69 5.97 12.05 -4.68
N GLN A 70 5.28 10.96 -5.00
CA GLN A 70 4.53 10.30 -3.93
C GLN A 70 5.55 10.20 -2.81
N VAL A 71 5.31 10.87 -1.69
CA VAL A 71 6.09 10.58 -0.49
C VAL A 71 5.96 9.08 -0.31
N ARG A 72 7.03 8.34 -0.62
CA ARG A 72 7.06 6.88 -0.57
C ARG A 72 7.44 6.48 0.86
N GLY A 73 7.07 5.26 1.22
CA GLY A 73 7.25 4.79 2.58
C GLY A 73 6.34 5.47 3.62
N PRO A 74 6.65 5.33 4.91
CA PRO A 74 5.71 5.59 6.01
C PRO A 74 5.10 7.00 6.06
N ALA A 75 5.85 8.01 5.64
CA ALA A 75 5.41 9.40 5.67
C ALA A 75 4.41 9.77 4.57
N ALA A 76 4.06 8.84 3.67
CA ALA A 76 3.06 9.04 2.63
C ALA A 76 1.70 9.45 3.22
N PRO A 77 0.95 10.35 2.56
CA PRO A 77 -0.46 10.52 2.92
C PRO A 77 -1.20 9.18 2.74
N PRO A 78 -2.17 8.87 3.63
CA PRO A 78 -2.97 7.67 3.48
C PRO A 78 -3.67 7.62 2.12
N GLN A 79 -3.75 6.44 1.52
CA GLN A 79 -4.38 6.22 0.22
C GLN A 79 -5.36 5.04 0.30
N PRO A 80 -6.32 4.91 -0.64
CA PRO A 80 -7.12 3.69 -0.74
C PRO A 80 -6.23 2.45 -0.79
N THR A 81 -6.60 1.37 -0.08
CA THR A 81 -5.74 0.19 0.09
C THR A 81 -5.26 -0.40 -1.24
N THR A 82 -6.12 -0.47 -2.25
CA THR A 82 -5.74 -0.98 -3.59
C THR A 82 -4.72 -0.11 -4.31
N VAL A 83 -4.60 1.16 -3.95
CA VAL A 83 -3.60 2.09 -4.52
C VAL A 83 -2.32 2.05 -3.69
N GLY A 84 -2.44 2.14 -2.36
CA GLY A 84 -1.29 2.29 -1.46
C GLY A 84 -0.51 1.00 -1.19
N LEU A 85 -1.14 -0.18 -1.29
CA LEU A 85 -0.49 -1.44 -0.89
C LEU A 85 0.50 -1.97 -1.93
N ALA A 86 0.15 -1.96 -3.21
CA ALA A 86 0.98 -2.50 -4.29
C ALA A 86 2.43 -1.97 -4.31
N PRO A 87 2.69 -0.65 -4.28
CA PRO A 87 4.07 -0.15 -4.29
C PRO A 87 4.86 -0.58 -3.04
N ARG A 88 4.21 -0.68 -1.87
CA ARG A 88 4.87 -1.10 -0.61
C ARG A 88 5.24 -2.58 -0.63
N ILE A 89 4.37 -3.41 -1.20
CA ILE A 89 4.70 -4.81 -1.44
C ILE A 89 5.86 -4.91 -2.42
N ALA A 90 5.84 -4.16 -3.53
CA ALA A 90 6.94 -4.20 -4.50
C ALA A 90 8.29 -3.83 -3.86
N GLU A 91 8.32 -2.78 -3.03
CA GLU A 91 9.49 -2.38 -2.24
C GLU A 91 9.93 -3.48 -1.24
N ALA A 92 8.99 -4.14 -0.55
CA ALA A 92 9.32 -5.23 0.36
C ALA A 92 9.97 -6.43 -0.33
N PHE A 93 9.63 -6.69 -1.59
CA PHE A 93 10.20 -7.78 -2.39
C PHE A 93 11.63 -7.50 -2.91
N GLU A 94 12.17 -6.29 -2.71
CA GLU A 94 13.57 -5.98 -2.99
C GLU A 94 14.53 -6.62 -1.97
N ALA A 95 14.03 -7.04 -0.80
CA ALA A 95 14.82 -7.72 0.22
C ALA A 95 15.17 -9.16 -0.20
N GLU A 96 16.32 -9.65 0.29
CA GLU A 96 16.73 -11.06 0.10
C GLU A 96 15.76 -12.04 0.77
N HIS A 97 15.28 -11.67 1.97
CA HIS A 97 14.24 -12.39 2.70
C HIS A 97 13.00 -11.50 2.83
N VAL A 98 11.97 -11.85 2.06
CA VAL A 98 10.67 -11.18 2.11
C VAL A 98 9.82 -11.83 3.19
N LYS A 99 9.33 -11.02 4.14
CA LYS A 99 8.38 -11.46 5.16
C LYS A 99 7.14 -10.59 5.13
N ILE A 100 5.97 -11.22 4.96
CA ILE A 100 4.69 -10.53 4.94
C ILE A 100 3.74 -11.18 5.94
N ASP A 101 3.34 -10.43 6.95
CA ASP A 101 2.29 -10.84 7.88
C ASP A 101 1.04 -10.01 7.60
N ALA A 102 -0.09 -10.65 7.31
CA ALA A 102 -1.31 -9.97 6.90
C ALA A 102 -2.52 -10.41 7.74
N LEU A 103 -3.27 -9.45 8.25
CA LEU A 103 -4.57 -9.68 8.89
C LEU A 103 -5.64 -9.00 8.04
N CYS A 104 -6.57 -9.81 7.52
CA CYS A 104 -7.52 -9.40 6.49
C CYS A 104 -8.88 -10.08 6.68
N LEU A 105 -9.91 -9.54 6.04
CA LEU A 105 -11.24 -10.17 5.92
C LEU A 105 -11.30 -11.21 4.79
N THR A 106 -10.70 -10.91 3.62
CA THR A 106 -10.79 -11.75 2.39
C THR A 106 -9.49 -11.85 1.58
N ALA A 107 -8.38 -11.26 2.02
CA ALA A 107 -7.09 -11.17 1.29
C ALA A 107 -7.09 -10.48 -0.09
N VAL A 108 -8.23 -10.05 -0.65
CA VAL A 108 -8.36 -9.42 -1.99
C VAL A 108 -7.26 -8.40 -2.29
N SER A 109 -7.06 -7.42 -1.39
CA SER A 109 -6.09 -6.35 -1.60
C SER A 109 -4.65 -6.86 -1.67
N LEU A 110 -4.30 -7.86 -0.86
CA LEU A 110 -2.99 -8.47 -0.87
C LEU A 110 -2.75 -9.25 -2.16
N THR A 111 -3.74 -10.04 -2.59
CA THR A 111 -3.69 -10.80 -3.84
C THR A 111 -3.44 -9.89 -5.04
N LEU A 112 -4.12 -8.74 -5.11
CA LEU A 112 -3.90 -7.74 -6.16
C LEU A 112 -2.50 -7.11 -6.08
N ALA A 113 -2.04 -6.77 -4.88
CA ALA A 113 -0.75 -6.13 -4.67
C ALA A 113 0.45 -7.01 -5.06
N MET A 114 0.29 -8.34 -5.09
CA MET A 114 1.34 -9.26 -5.55
C MET A 114 1.63 -9.17 -7.05
N GLY A 115 0.75 -8.59 -7.87
CA GLY A 115 0.91 -8.63 -9.33
C GLY A 115 2.22 -8.03 -9.83
N GLU A 116 2.63 -6.89 -9.28
CA GLU A 116 3.88 -6.22 -9.66
C GLU A 116 5.15 -7.03 -9.30
N PRO A 117 5.43 -7.35 -8.02
CA PRO A 117 6.64 -8.08 -7.67
C PRO A 117 6.74 -9.43 -8.39
N LEU A 118 5.62 -10.15 -8.54
CA LEU A 118 5.61 -11.41 -9.29
C LEU A 118 6.02 -11.21 -10.75
N ARG A 119 5.50 -10.18 -11.44
CA ARG A 119 5.97 -9.85 -12.81
C ARG A 119 7.44 -9.49 -12.86
N HIS A 120 7.97 -8.78 -11.85
CA HIS A 120 9.40 -8.45 -11.79
C HIS A 120 10.27 -9.70 -11.63
N ILE A 121 9.83 -10.66 -10.81
CA ILE A 121 10.52 -11.96 -10.67
C ILE A 121 10.48 -12.75 -11.97
N HIS A 122 9.31 -12.87 -12.60
CA HIS A 122 9.16 -13.59 -13.86
C HIS A 122 9.98 -12.95 -15.00
N ALA A 123 10.17 -11.63 -14.96
CA ALA A 123 11.02 -10.91 -15.91
C ALA A 123 12.52 -10.94 -15.55
N GLY A 124 12.92 -11.63 -14.48
CA GLY A 124 14.32 -11.69 -14.03
C GLY A 124 14.88 -10.37 -13.48
N ARG A 125 14.01 -9.40 -13.16
CA ARG A 125 14.42 -8.10 -12.60
C ARG A 125 14.58 -8.11 -11.09
N MET A 126 14.15 -9.19 -10.43
CA MET A 126 14.11 -9.35 -8.98
C MET A 126 14.21 -10.84 -8.66
N LYS A 127 14.95 -11.21 -7.62
CA LYS A 127 15.11 -12.61 -7.19
C LYS A 127 15.39 -12.67 -5.68
N PRO A 128 14.36 -12.59 -4.82
CA PRO A 128 14.56 -12.85 -3.40
C PRO A 128 15.00 -14.30 -3.20
N ALA A 129 15.78 -14.57 -2.15
CA ALA A 129 16.17 -15.93 -1.79
C ALA A 129 15.00 -16.65 -1.08
N LYS A 130 14.22 -15.91 -0.29
CA LYS A 130 13.13 -16.45 0.52
C LYS A 130 11.91 -15.54 0.58
N VAL A 131 10.71 -16.12 0.58
CA VAL A 131 9.43 -15.44 0.75
C VAL A 131 8.57 -16.19 1.77
N ASP A 132 8.38 -15.58 2.95
CA ASP A 132 7.51 -16.08 4.01
C ASP A 132 6.25 -15.21 4.12
N VAL A 133 5.08 -15.82 3.94
CA VAL A 133 3.79 -15.11 4.03
C VAL A 133 2.88 -15.79 5.04
N ARG A 134 2.46 -15.05 6.07
CA ARG A 134 1.50 -15.50 7.08
C ARG A 134 0.22 -14.67 6.99
N VAL A 135 -0.93 -15.33 6.83
CA VAL A 135 -2.22 -14.65 6.67
C VAL A 135 -3.22 -15.09 7.73
N LEU A 136 -3.72 -14.14 8.50
CA LEU A 136 -4.86 -14.30 9.41
C LEU A 136 -6.15 -13.87 8.70
N LEU A 137 -7.09 -14.81 8.61
CA LEU A 137 -8.43 -14.58 8.03
C LEU A 137 -9.49 -15.04 9.04
N PRO A 138 -10.72 -14.49 9.02
CA PRO A 138 -11.77 -14.92 9.94
C PRO A 138 -12.11 -16.38 9.69
N SER A 139 -12.35 -17.12 10.76
CA SER A 139 -12.75 -18.52 10.70
C SER A 139 -14.04 -18.69 9.90
N ARG A 140 -14.21 -19.88 9.31
CA ARG A 140 -15.51 -20.21 8.70
C ARG A 140 -16.60 -20.38 9.73
N SER A 141 -16.26 -20.71 10.98
CA SER A 141 -17.21 -21.14 12.02
C SER A 141 -17.73 -20.01 12.90
N ILE A 142 -17.36 -18.75 12.64
CA ILE A 142 -17.82 -17.61 13.45
C ILE A 142 -19.06 -16.96 12.85
N PRO A 143 -19.93 -16.37 13.69
CA PRO A 143 -20.87 -15.36 13.22
C PRO A 143 -20.07 -14.11 12.83
N LEU A 144 -20.25 -13.63 11.59
CA LEU A 144 -19.58 -12.41 11.15
C LEU A 144 -20.26 -11.19 11.76
N ALA A 145 -19.47 -10.24 12.26
CA ALA A 145 -19.96 -8.90 12.58
C ALA A 145 -20.29 -8.11 11.30
N PHE A 146 -19.56 -8.38 10.21
CA PHE A 146 -19.82 -7.89 8.86
C PHE A 146 -19.11 -8.78 7.82
N PRO A 147 -19.60 -8.84 6.57
CA PRO A 147 -20.86 -8.27 6.12
C PRO A 147 -22.08 -8.90 6.83
N ALA A 148 -23.11 -8.09 7.10
CA ALA A 148 -24.34 -8.51 7.78
C ALA A 148 -25.58 -7.93 7.06
N SER A 149 -26.67 -8.70 6.91
CA SER A 149 -27.92 -8.16 6.32
C SER A 149 -28.69 -7.33 7.34
N LEU A 150 -29.37 -6.27 6.88
CA LEU A 150 -30.06 -5.31 7.76
C LEU A 150 -31.23 -5.94 8.53
N ASP A 151 -31.92 -6.88 7.88
CA ASP A 151 -33.13 -7.56 8.34
C ASP A 151 -32.85 -8.99 8.84
N GLY A 152 -31.59 -9.44 8.77
CA GLY A 152 -31.14 -10.78 9.15
C GLY A 152 -31.56 -11.91 8.20
N SER A 153 -32.45 -11.64 7.23
CA SER A 153 -33.09 -12.66 6.38
C SER A 153 -32.10 -13.42 5.49
N ALA A 154 -31.03 -12.74 5.05
CA ALA A 154 -30.03 -13.27 4.12
C ALA A 154 -28.70 -13.68 4.80
N SER A 155 -28.66 -13.79 6.13
CA SER A 155 -27.41 -14.01 6.89
C SER A 155 -26.63 -15.25 6.45
N GLY A 156 -27.35 -16.35 6.14
CA GLY A 156 -26.73 -17.59 5.65
C GLY A 156 -26.11 -17.45 4.26
N GLN A 157 -26.87 -16.92 3.30
CA GLN A 157 -26.40 -16.69 1.93
C GLN A 157 -25.22 -15.72 1.89
N LEU A 158 -25.26 -14.64 2.67
CA LEU A 158 -24.19 -13.65 2.76
C LEU A 158 -22.90 -14.25 3.31
N ARG A 159 -23.01 -15.12 4.32
CA ARG A 159 -21.87 -15.85 4.88
C ARG A 159 -21.28 -16.82 3.87
N GLU A 160 -22.10 -17.59 3.16
CA GLU A 160 -21.61 -18.50 2.11
C GLU A 160 -20.93 -17.75 0.97
N HIS A 161 -21.55 -16.66 0.49
CA HIS A 161 -20.96 -15.79 -0.53
C HIS A 161 -19.60 -15.22 -0.08
N TRP A 162 -19.53 -14.68 1.15
CA TRP A 162 -18.28 -14.21 1.73
C TRP A 162 -17.23 -15.33 1.85
N LEU A 163 -17.62 -16.54 2.28
CA LEU A 163 -16.73 -17.69 2.42
C LEU A 163 -16.11 -18.09 1.08
N LEU A 164 -16.92 -18.15 0.03
CA LEU A 164 -16.48 -18.43 -1.34
C LEU A 164 -15.45 -17.39 -1.78
N HIS A 165 -15.75 -16.10 -1.60
CA HIS A 165 -14.83 -15.02 -1.95
C HIS A 165 -13.52 -15.07 -1.15
N ARG A 166 -13.59 -15.26 0.17
CA ARG A 166 -12.40 -15.38 1.04
C ARG A 166 -11.51 -16.54 0.60
N ASN A 167 -12.11 -17.71 0.34
CA ASN A 167 -11.36 -18.91 -0.03
C ASN A 167 -10.71 -18.77 -1.41
N ALA A 168 -11.46 -18.29 -2.40
CA ALA A 168 -10.95 -18.09 -3.75
C ALA A 168 -9.73 -17.15 -3.76
N GLN A 169 -9.81 -16.03 -3.04
CA GLN A 169 -8.72 -15.04 -2.98
C GLN A 169 -7.49 -15.57 -2.24
N GLY A 170 -7.68 -16.34 -1.16
CA GLY A 170 -6.60 -17.03 -0.47
C GLY A 170 -5.93 -18.09 -1.35
N GLN A 171 -6.72 -18.86 -2.11
CA GLN A 171 -6.21 -19.88 -3.03
C GLN A 171 -5.38 -19.26 -4.15
N VAL A 172 -5.86 -18.18 -4.77
CA VAL A 172 -5.11 -17.45 -5.82
C VAL A 172 -3.79 -16.92 -5.26
N LEU A 173 -3.80 -16.30 -4.08
CA LEU A 173 -2.57 -15.81 -3.43
C LEU A 173 -1.56 -16.94 -3.21
N LYS A 174 -2.02 -18.05 -2.61
CA LYS A 174 -1.18 -19.22 -2.31
C LYS A 174 -0.60 -19.80 -3.59
N HIS A 175 -1.43 -20.00 -4.62
CA HIS A 175 -1.00 -20.55 -5.91
C HIS A 175 0.08 -19.68 -6.56
N ASN A 176 -0.15 -18.38 -6.66
CA ASN A 176 0.77 -17.45 -7.31
C ASN A 176 2.15 -17.40 -6.62
N LEU A 177 2.19 -17.44 -5.29
CA LEU A 177 3.44 -17.44 -4.53
C LEU A 177 4.17 -18.79 -4.65
N LEU A 178 3.46 -19.91 -4.47
CA LEU A 178 4.08 -21.25 -4.55
C LEU A 178 4.61 -21.58 -5.96
N ALA A 179 4.05 -20.97 -7.01
CA ALA A 179 4.57 -21.11 -8.37
C ALA A 179 6.05 -20.67 -8.46
N LEU A 180 6.45 -19.64 -7.71
CA LEU A 180 7.83 -19.14 -7.71
C LEU A 180 8.85 -20.19 -7.25
N ARG A 181 8.45 -21.07 -6.32
CA ARG A 181 9.30 -22.16 -5.84
C ARG A 181 9.64 -23.15 -6.95
N GLN A 182 8.71 -23.36 -7.89
CA GLN A 182 8.90 -24.30 -9.00
C GLN A 182 9.68 -23.67 -10.16
N THR A 183 9.49 -22.38 -10.41
CA THR A 183 10.00 -21.72 -11.63
C THR A 183 11.25 -20.87 -11.42
N HIS A 184 11.53 -20.42 -10.19
CA HIS A 184 12.58 -19.43 -9.92
C HIS A 184 13.59 -19.83 -8.83
N ASP A 185 13.50 -21.04 -8.27
CA ASP A 185 14.36 -21.54 -7.19
C ASP A 185 14.37 -20.59 -5.97
N ILE A 186 13.17 -20.14 -5.58
CA ILE A 186 12.93 -19.28 -4.42
C ILE A 186 12.32 -20.15 -3.31
N ASP A 187 12.84 -20.05 -2.08
CA ASP A 187 12.19 -20.69 -0.93
C ASP A 187 10.90 -19.94 -0.58
N VAL A 188 9.75 -20.61 -0.67
CA VAL A 188 8.45 -19.98 -0.44
C VAL A 188 7.64 -20.76 0.57
N GLN A 189 7.22 -20.08 1.64
CA GLN A 189 6.29 -20.57 2.64
C GLN A 189 5.06 -19.65 2.71
N VAL A 190 3.87 -20.24 2.64
CA VAL A 190 2.60 -19.51 2.72
C VAL A 190 1.65 -20.23 3.66
N ASP A 191 1.36 -19.61 4.80
CA ASP A 191 0.53 -20.17 5.86
C ASP A 191 -0.71 -19.31 6.12
N PHE A 192 -1.82 -19.99 6.39
CA PHE A 192 -3.09 -19.36 6.74
C PHE A 192 -3.58 -19.86 8.09
N ARG A 193 -4.03 -18.93 8.94
CA ARG A 193 -4.69 -19.24 10.21
C ARG A 193 -6.03 -18.52 10.35
N ALA A 194 -6.95 -19.17 11.04
CA ALA A 194 -8.33 -18.77 11.23
C ALA A 194 -8.48 -17.99 12.54
N LEU A 195 -8.97 -16.75 12.45
CA LEU A 195 -9.30 -15.91 13.60
C LEU A 195 -10.68 -16.26 14.18
N PRO A 196 -10.84 -16.24 15.50
CA PRO A 196 -12.13 -16.50 16.15
C PRO A 196 -13.05 -15.26 16.19
N PHE A 197 -12.74 -14.20 15.45
CA PHE A 197 -13.52 -12.96 15.37
C PHE A 197 -13.42 -12.30 13.99
N THR A 198 -14.37 -11.41 13.69
CA THR A 198 -14.30 -10.51 12.52
C THR A 198 -13.33 -9.37 12.82
N PRO A 199 -12.19 -9.25 12.13
CA PRO A 199 -11.21 -8.23 12.42
C PRO A 199 -11.75 -6.84 12.09
N PRO A 200 -11.69 -5.86 13.00
CA PRO A 200 -12.17 -4.50 12.75
C PRO A 200 -11.20 -3.66 11.90
N VAL A 201 -10.02 -4.20 11.62
CA VAL A 201 -8.91 -3.52 10.96
C VAL A 201 -8.27 -4.45 9.92
N LYS A 202 -7.53 -3.85 8.98
CA LYS A 202 -6.52 -4.51 8.16
C LYS A 202 -5.15 -4.15 8.71
N LEU A 203 -4.25 -5.12 8.70
CA LEU A 203 -2.85 -4.91 9.04
C LEU A 203 -1.99 -5.69 8.04
N TYR A 204 -0.95 -5.04 7.51
CA TYR A 204 0.13 -5.69 6.78
C TYR A 204 1.44 -5.28 7.44
N LEU A 205 2.26 -6.26 7.83
CA LEU A 205 3.61 -6.03 8.33
C LEU A 205 4.58 -6.53 7.27
N LEU A 206 5.48 -5.66 6.83
CA LEU A 206 6.42 -5.92 5.74
C LEU A 206 7.84 -5.92 6.30
N ASN A 207 8.54 -7.04 6.13
CA ASN A 207 9.93 -7.29 6.52
C ASN A 207 10.31 -6.97 7.98
N GLY A 208 9.31 -6.73 8.84
CA GLY A 208 9.52 -6.27 10.22
C GLY A 208 9.85 -4.77 10.35
N ASP A 209 9.89 -4.04 9.24
CA ASP A 209 10.27 -2.64 9.18
C ASP A 209 9.09 -1.70 8.96
N GLU A 210 8.01 -2.17 8.33
CA GLU A 210 6.85 -1.35 8.02
C GLU A 210 5.54 -2.02 8.45
N ALA A 211 4.61 -1.20 8.97
CA ALA A 211 3.23 -1.57 9.25
C ALA A 211 2.29 -0.68 8.42
N LEU A 212 1.40 -1.32 7.68
CA LEU A 212 0.33 -0.69 6.92
C LEU A 212 -1.01 -1.05 7.56
N PHE A 213 -1.76 -0.05 8.01
CA PHE A 213 -2.95 -0.23 8.83
C PHE A 213 -4.16 0.46 8.20
N ALA A 214 -5.33 -0.17 8.22
CA ALA A 214 -6.57 0.44 7.77
C ALA A 214 -7.76 0.00 8.63
N TYR A 215 -8.80 0.83 8.70
CA TYR A 215 -10.05 0.50 9.41
C TYR A 215 -11.07 -0.08 8.43
N TYR A 216 -11.82 -1.10 8.87
CA TYR A 216 -13.01 -1.55 8.18
C TYR A 216 -14.21 -0.66 8.58
N THR A 217 -14.37 0.46 7.89
CA THR A 217 -15.51 1.38 8.14
C THR A 217 -16.78 0.87 7.47
N LEU A 218 -17.78 0.51 8.27
CA LEU A 218 -19.05 -0.02 7.79
C LEU A 218 -19.91 1.04 7.13
N ARG A 219 -20.55 0.67 6.03
CA ARG A 219 -21.54 1.48 5.32
C ARG A 219 -22.71 0.60 4.89
N ARG A 220 -23.89 1.20 4.75
CA ARG A 220 -25.02 0.54 4.09
C ARG A 220 -24.68 0.37 2.61
N ARG A 221 -24.83 -0.85 2.09
CA ARG A 221 -24.58 -1.19 0.68
C ARG A 221 -25.64 -2.17 0.19
N GLU A 222 -26.06 -2.00 -1.05
CA GLU A 222 -26.82 -3.01 -1.78
C GLU A 222 -25.81 -3.94 -2.46
N GLN A 223 -25.94 -5.25 -2.23
CA GLN A 223 -25.12 -6.28 -2.87
C GLN A 223 -26.02 -7.19 -3.70
N LEU A 224 -25.51 -7.63 -4.86
CA LEU A 224 -26.16 -8.65 -5.66
C LEU A 224 -25.59 -10.02 -5.26
N ILE A 225 -26.41 -10.85 -4.63
CA ILE A 225 -26.03 -12.19 -4.18
C ILE A 225 -27.02 -13.17 -4.82
N ASN A 226 -26.52 -14.08 -5.66
CA ASN A 226 -27.36 -15.04 -6.40
C ASN A 226 -28.53 -14.37 -7.13
N ASP A 227 -28.26 -13.25 -7.82
CA ASP A 227 -29.23 -12.41 -8.53
C ASP A 227 -30.31 -11.72 -7.65
N GLU A 228 -30.19 -11.82 -6.32
CA GLU A 228 -31.03 -11.11 -5.36
C GLU A 228 -30.31 -9.88 -4.79
N ARG A 229 -31.03 -8.77 -4.65
CA ARG A 229 -30.51 -7.54 -4.03
C ARG A 229 -30.66 -7.64 -2.52
N VAL A 230 -29.54 -7.68 -1.82
CA VAL A 230 -29.47 -7.76 -0.37
C VAL A 230 -28.88 -6.46 0.17
N GLU A 231 -29.61 -5.79 1.06
CA GLU A 231 -29.08 -4.65 1.79
C GLU A 231 -28.23 -5.14 2.97
N THR A 232 -27.00 -4.62 3.05
CA THR A 232 -25.98 -5.06 4.00
C THR A 232 -25.32 -3.88 4.71
N TYR A 233 -24.86 -4.12 5.94
CA TYR A 233 -23.76 -3.39 6.53
C TYR A 233 -22.47 -4.10 6.17
N ASP A 234 -21.63 -3.46 5.36
CA ASP A 234 -20.35 -4.03 4.92
C ASP A 234 -19.25 -2.96 4.87
N ALA A 235 -18.00 -3.42 4.97
CA ALA A 235 -16.83 -2.60 4.80
C ALA A 235 -16.24 -2.79 3.40
N GLU A 236 -16.14 -1.70 2.64
CA GLU A 236 -15.42 -1.73 1.37
C GLU A 236 -13.90 -1.76 1.61
N GLY A 237 -13.39 -2.98 1.77
CA GLY A 237 -11.99 -3.19 2.11
C GLY A 237 -11.02 -2.56 1.10
N THR A 238 -11.33 -2.61 -0.19
CA THR A 238 -10.45 -2.10 -1.26
C THR A 238 -10.24 -0.59 -1.18
N GLN A 239 -11.28 0.15 -0.76
CA GLN A 239 -11.26 1.61 -0.63
C GLN A 239 -10.91 2.10 0.78
N SER A 240 -10.63 1.19 1.72
CA SER A 240 -10.23 1.57 3.08
C SER A 240 -8.90 2.35 3.05
N MET A 241 -8.83 3.45 3.79
CA MET A 241 -7.64 4.31 3.84
C MET A 241 -6.50 3.58 4.56
N LEU A 242 -5.38 3.41 3.89
CA LEU A 242 -4.20 2.71 4.35
C LEU A 242 -3.16 3.70 4.87
N PHE A 243 -2.87 3.60 6.17
CA PHE A 243 -1.89 4.41 6.88
C PHE A 243 -0.56 3.66 6.96
N GLY A 244 0.54 4.34 6.67
CA GLY A 244 1.88 3.78 6.79
C GLY A 244 2.57 4.19 8.08
N PHE A 245 3.29 3.26 8.68
CA PHE A 245 4.16 3.45 9.84
C PHE A 245 5.43 2.66 9.59
N GLY A 246 6.60 3.25 9.83
CA GLY A 246 7.85 2.54 9.61
C GLY A 246 8.86 2.78 10.70
N ARG A 247 9.69 1.76 10.86
CA ARG A 247 10.81 1.76 11.78
C ARG A 247 11.79 2.85 11.35
N GLY A 248 12.19 3.68 12.30
CA GLY A 248 13.12 4.79 12.04
C GLY A 248 12.47 6.10 11.52
N ALA A 249 11.18 6.10 11.16
CA ALA A 249 10.47 7.35 10.82
C ALA A 249 10.22 8.24 12.06
N GLY A 250 10.24 7.64 13.25
CA GLY A 250 10.11 8.31 14.54
C GLY A 250 9.85 7.30 15.66
N ALA A 251 9.94 7.76 16.91
CA ALA A 251 9.73 6.90 18.08
C ALA A 251 8.31 6.29 18.12
N ARG A 252 7.29 7.10 17.78
CA ARG A 252 5.89 6.66 17.72
C ARG A 252 5.68 5.57 16.66
N ASP A 253 6.15 5.80 15.44
CA ASP A 253 5.95 4.88 14.32
C ASP A 253 6.70 3.56 14.55
N THR A 254 7.93 3.66 15.06
CA THR A 254 8.70 2.48 15.47
C THR A 254 7.95 1.67 16.52
N ALA A 255 7.43 2.31 17.56
CA ALA A 255 6.62 1.64 18.57
C ALA A 255 5.34 1.02 17.97
N PHE A 256 4.68 1.69 17.02
CA PHE A 256 3.50 1.15 16.35
C PHE A 256 3.82 -0.12 15.55
N VAL A 257 4.93 -0.15 14.80
CA VAL A 257 5.39 -1.33 14.07
C VAL A 257 5.69 -2.48 15.04
N GLU A 258 6.43 -2.21 16.12
CA GLU A 258 6.78 -3.21 17.13
C GLU A 258 5.56 -3.79 17.84
N GLN A 259 4.64 -2.94 18.29
CA GLN A 259 3.40 -3.38 18.96
C GLN A 259 2.48 -4.13 18.00
N SER A 260 2.37 -3.70 16.74
CA SER A 260 1.57 -4.39 15.74
C SER A 260 2.11 -5.79 15.45
N ARG A 261 3.44 -5.96 15.42
CA ARG A 261 4.10 -7.26 15.29
C ARG A 261 3.83 -8.16 16.49
N LEU A 262 4.01 -7.64 17.71
CA LEU A 262 3.71 -8.40 18.94
C LEU A 262 2.25 -8.86 18.97
N TRP A 263 1.32 -7.97 18.59
CA TRP A 263 -0.10 -8.28 18.51
C TRP A 263 -0.40 -9.35 17.46
N PHE A 264 0.16 -9.24 16.25
CA PHE A 264 0.01 -10.25 15.21
C PHE A 264 0.55 -11.62 15.67
N ASP A 265 1.77 -11.64 16.22
CA ASP A 265 2.41 -12.88 16.70
C ASP A 265 1.61 -13.52 17.84
N ALA A 266 1.03 -12.72 18.75
CA ALA A 266 0.15 -13.21 19.79
C ALA A 266 -1.11 -13.86 19.21
N LEU A 267 -1.80 -13.22 18.26
CA LEU A 267 -2.97 -13.82 17.59
C LEU A 267 -2.59 -15.11 16.85
N TRP A 268 -1.46 -15.10 16.15
CA TRP A 268 -0.93 -16.24 15.41
C TRP A 268 -0.62 -17.44 16.34
N GLY A 269 0.05 -17.19 17.46
CA GLY A 269 0.52 -18.23 18.37
C GLY A 269 -0.49 -18.74 19.40
N THR A 270 -1.62 -18.04 19.61
CA THR A 270 -2.55 -18.35 20.71
C THR A 270 -3.94 -18.75 20.23
N ILE A 271 -4.76 -17.78 19.82
CA ILE A 271 -6.21 -17.97 19.64
C ILE A 271 -6.63 -18.30 18.20
N SER A 272 -5.71 -18.21 17.24
CA SER A 272 -5.99 -18.63 15.87
C SER A 272 -5.79 -20.14 15.71
N SER A 273 -6.51 -20.76 14.79
CA SER A 273 -6.38 -22.19 14.44
C SER A 273 -5.93 -22.37 12.99
N ASP A 274 -5.62 -23.59 12.57
CA ASP A 274 -5.29 -23.85 11.17
C ASP A 274 -6.48 -23.51 10.25
N LEU A 275 -6.19 -22.87 9.12
CA LEU A 275 -7.20 -22.52 8.12
C LEU A 275 -7.01 -23.32 6.84
N GLN A 276 -8.00 -24.16 6.52
CA GLN A 276 -8.10 -24.82 5.23
C GLN A 276 -8.95 -23.97 4.28
N LEU A 277 -8.36 -23.60 3.13
CA LEU A 277 -9.04 -22.90 2.04
C LEU A 277 -9.69 -23.94 1.13
N THR A 278 -10.94 -24.31 1.43
CA THR A 278 -11.70 -25.27 0.61
C THR A 278 -12.41 -24.56 -0.52
N SER A 279 -12.50 -25.23 -1.68
CA SER A 279 -13.40 -24.81 -2.76
C SER A 279 -14.86 -25.03 -2.39
#